data_AF-A0A091KMN9-F1
#
_entry.id   AF-A0A091KMN9-F1
#
_cell.length_a   1.000
_cell.length_b   1.000
_cell.length_c   1.000
_cell.angle_alpha   90.00
_cell.angle_beta   90.00
_cell.angle_gamma   90.00
#
_symmetry.space_group_name_H-M   'P 1'
#
loop_
_entity.id
_entity.type
_entity.pdbx_description
1 polymer ?
#
loop_
_entity_poly.entity_id
_entity_poly.type
_entity_poly.pdbx_seq_one_letter_code
_entity_poly.pdbx_strand_id
1 'polypeptide(L)'
;MNVSNNCSVANLELYHHVRLIEFVLYILIFFFGALFNVLALWVFSCKIKKWTETKVYVINLVLADCFVICVLPFMAYLLWNKSPRDELCQFIEAIYLINMVVSIYIISFISIDRYVAIKHPLKAKTFRSPSKAALLCGLLWVFVITGSTLQHRQRDAAFCFQKDTTTSAAMNLLSIFFVFT
;
A
#
# COMPACT_ATOMS: atom_id res chain seq x y z
N MET A 1 41.87 -24.83 -15.56
CA MET A 1 40.46 -24.69 -15.11
C MET A 1 40.39 -23.46 -14.21
N ASN A 2 39.85 -22.35 -14.69
CA ASN A 2 39.72 -21.11 -13.90
C ASN A 2 38.31 -20.55 -14.14
N VAL A 3 37.32 -21.20 -13.50
CA VAL A 3 35.89 -20.84 -13.58
C VAL A 3 35.37 -20.69 -12.15
N SER A 4 35.85 -19.68 -11.43
CA SER A 4 35.40 -19.44 -10.05
C SER A 4 35.31 -17.97 -9.62
N ASN A 5 35.57 -16.99 -10.50
CA ASN A 5 35.46 -15.56 -10.13
C ASN A 5 34.33 -14.80 -10.86
N ASN A 6 33.73 -15.35 -11.92
CA ASN A 6 32.67 -14.65 -12.66
C ASN A 6 31.31 -14.66 -11.94
N CYS A 7 31.01 -15.69 -11.16
CA CYS A 7 29.72 -15.77 -10.45
C CYS A 7 29.59 -14.71 -9.35
N SER A 8 30.67 -14.34 -8.66
CA SER A 8 30.65 -13.33 -7.60
C SER A 8 30.64 -11.89 -8.15
N VAL A 9 31.40 -11.63 -9.22
CA VAL A 9 31.48 -10.29 -9.84
C VAL A 9 30.19 -9.94 -10.58
N ALA A 10 29.65 -10.87 -11.39
CA ALA A 10 28.39 -10.64 -12.11
C ALA A 10 27.21 -10.41 -11.14
N ASN A 11 27.17 -11.12 -10.02
CA ASN A 11 26.14 -10.92 -8.99
C ASN A 11 26.28 -9.57 -8.28
N LEU A 12 27.51 -9.08 -8.05
CA LEU A 12 27.74 -7.78 -7.41
C LEU A 12 27.34 -6.61 -8.32
N GLU A 13 27.74 -6.66 -9.60
CA GLU A 13 27.35 -5.64 -10.58
C GLU A 13 25.84 -5.62 -10.82
N LEU A 14 25.24 -6.81 -10.99
CA LEU A 14 23.78 -6.94 -11.10
C LEU A 14 23.06 -6.37 -9.87
N TYR A 15 23.56 -6.64 -8.66
CA TYR A 15 22.98 -6.07 -7.42
C TYR A 15 23.08 -4.56 -7.38
N HIS A 16 24.20 -3.99 -7.83
CA HIS A 16 24.40 -2.55 -7.86
C HIS A 16 23.47 -1.88 -8.88
N HIS A 17 23.32 -2.46 -10.07
CA HIS A 17 22.39 -1.95 -11.08
C HIS A 17 20.94 -2.02 -10.61
N VAL A 18 20.52 -3.14 -9.99
CA VAL A 18 19.17 -3.27 -9.44
C VAL A 18 18.89 -2.22 -8.38
N ARG A 19 19.79 -2.04 -7.40
CA ARG A 19 19.61 -1.01 -6.35
C ARG A 19 19.56 0.41 -6.91
N LEU A 20 20.38 0.70 -7.92
CA LEU A 20 20.39 2.02 -8.56
C LEU A 20 19.08 2.28 -9.31
N ILE A 21 18.55 1.28 -10.02
CA ILE A 21 17.25 1.36 -10.67
C ILE A 21 16.14 1.56 -9.64
N GLU A 22 16.13 0.79 -8.55
CA GLU A 22 15.16 0.94 -7.45
C GLU A 22 15.20 2.35 -6.86
N PHE A 23 16.39 2.88 -6.59
CA PHE A 23 16.57 4.23 -6.07
C PHE A 23 16.00 5.28 -7.02
N VAL A 24 16.33 5.20 -8.31
CA VAL A 24 15.78 6.11 -9.33
C VAL A 24 14.25 6.02 -9.39
N LEU A 25 13.70 4.80 -9.38
CA LEU A 25 12.25 4.59 -9.37
C LEU A 25 11.59 5.19 -8.13
N TYR A 26 12.14 4.99 -6.93
CA TYR A 26 11.58 5.56 -5.71
C TYR A 26 11.60 7.08 -5.71
N ILE A 27 12.66 7.71 -6.23
CA ILE A 27 12.71 9.17 -6.39
C ILE A 27 11.66 9.64 -7.40
N LEU A 28 11.52 8.98 -8.55
CA LEU A 28 10.51 9.33 -9.54
C LEU A 28 9.09 9.17 -8.99
N ILE A 29 8.81 8.05 -8.31
CA ILE A 29 7.52 7.80 -7.65
C ILE A 29 7.27 8.83 -6.56
N PHE A 30 8.29 9.25 -5.81
CA PHE A 30 8.14 10.31 -4.82
C PHE A 30 7.69 11.62 -5.46
N PHE A 31 8.40 12.11 -6.50
CA PHE A 31 8.07 13.38 -7.14
C PHE A 31 6.72 13.35 -7.86
N PHE A 32 6.53 12.39 -8.77
CA PHE A 32 5.29 12.30 -9.54
C PHE A 32 4.12 11.85 -8.69
N GLY A 33 4.35 10.92 -7.77
CA GLY A 33 3.35 10.46 -6.82
C GLY A 33 2.89 11.59 -5.91
N ALA A 34 3.79 12.38 -5.33
CA ALA A 34 3.42 13.52 -4.50
C ALA A 34 2.62 14.55 -5.32
N LEU A 35 3.07 14.88 -6.53
CA LEU A 35 2.39 15.81 -7.41
C LEU A 35 0.95 15.35 -7.71
N PHE A 36 0.77 14.12 -8.19
CA PHE A 36 -0.53 13.62 -8.60
C PHE A 36 -1.46 13.34 -7.41
N ASN A 37 -0.95 12.81 -6.31
CA ASN A 37 -1.76 12.52 -5.12
C ASN A 37 -2.18 13.80 -4.39
N VAL A 38 -1.30 14.79 -4.23
CA VAL A 38 -1.69 16.09 -3.66
C VAL A 38 -2.70 16.80 -4.54
N LEU A 39 -2.50 16.77 -5.87
CA LEU A 39 -3.46 17.34 -6.81
C LEU A 39 -4.82 16.62 -6.73
N ALA A 40 -4.82 15.29 -6.66
CA ALA A 40 -6.03 14.51 -6.48
C ALA A 40 -6.72 14.89 -5.16
N LEU A 41 -5.99 14.91 -4.04
CA LEU A 41 -6.54 15.29 -2.74
C LEU A 41 -7.17 16.68 -2.79
N TRP A 42 -6.50 17.65 -3.43
CA TRP A 42 -7.00 19.00 -3.63
C TRP A 42 -8.29 19.03 -4.48
N VAL A 43 -8.31 18.35 -5.62
CA VAL A 43 -9.49 18.30 -6.51
C VAL A 43 -10.66 17.62 -5.81
N PHE A 44 -10.43 16.43 -5.24
CA PHE A 44 -11.48 15.68 -4.57
C PHE A 44 -11.97 16.40 -3.33
N SER A 45 -11.11 17.06 -2.55
CA SER A 45 -11.54 17.78 -1.33
C SER A 45 -12.18 19.13 -1.63
N CYS A 46 -11.54 19.97 -2.46
CA CYS A 46 -11.89 21.38 -2.62
C CYS A 46 -12.74 21.67 -3.87
N LYS A 47 -12.57 20.92 -4.98
CA LYS A 47 -13.31 21.19 -6.23
C LYS A 47 -14.63 20.43 -6.32
N ILE A 48 -14.66 19.16 -5.89
CA ILE A 48 -15.86 18.33 -5.96
C ILE A 48 -16.74 18.59 -4.74
N LYS A 49 -17.78 19.42 -4.88
CA LYS A 49 -18.69 19.75 -3.76
C LYS A 49 -19.59 18.60 -3.33
N LYS A 50 -19.97 17.71 -4.26
CA LYS A 50 -20.88 16.59 -3.98
C LYS A 50 -20.17 15.51 -3.16
N TRP A 51 -20.70 15.19 -1.99
CA TRP A 51 -20.21 14.10 -1.16
C TRP A 51 -20.81 12.77 -1.64
N THR A 52 -19.99 11.92 -2.24
CA THR A 52 -20.37 10.61 -2.77
C THR A 52 -19.50 9.51 -2.18
N GLU A 53 -19.96 8.26 -2.26
CA GLU A 53 -19.24 7.06 -1.84
C GLU A 53 -17.88 6.98 -2.53
N THR A 54 -17.86 7.20 -3.85
CA THR A 54 -16.63 7.24 -4.64
C THR A 54 -15.67 8.30 -4.13
N LYS A 55 -16.17 9.50 -3.77
CA LYS A 55 -15.31 10.55 -3.21
C LYS A 55 -14.69 10.11 -1.89
N VAL A 56 -15.44 9.44 -1.02
CA VAL A 56 -14.91 8.89 0.25
C VAL A 56 -13.83 7.84 0.00
N TYR A 57 -14.07 6.89 -0.90
CA TYR A 57 -13.09 5.87 -1.27
C TYR A 57 -11.81 6.48 -1.84
N VAL A 58 -11.94 7.40 -2.81
CA VAL A 58 -10.78 8.03 -3.45
C VAL A 58 -9.98 8.88 -2.46
N ILE A 59 -10.61 9.61 -1.54
CA ILE A 59 -9.88 10.35 -0.51
C ILE A 59 -9.08 9.40 0.39
N ASN A 60 -9.66 8.27 0.82
CA ASN A 60 -8.94 7.29 1.63
C ASN A 60 -7.76 6.66 0.89
N LEU A 61 -7.94 6.35 -0.40
CA LEU A 61 -6.88 5.85 -1.27
C LEU A 61 -5.71 6.84 -1.37
N VAL A 62 -6.01 8.10 -1.71
CA VAL A 62 -5.01 9.14 -1.88
C VAL A 62 -4.30 9.46 -0.55
N LEU A 63 -4.99 9.38 0.58
CA LEU A 63 -4.37 9.53 1.90
C LEU A 63 -3.37 8.41 2.18
N ALA A 64 -3.73 7.14 1.89
CA ALA A 64 -2.81 6.02 2.03
C ALA A 64 -1.59 6.16 1.10
N ASP A 65 -1.82 6.56 -0.16
CA ASP A 65 -0.76 6.75 -1.14
C ASP A 65 0.20 7.87 -0.71
N CYS A 66 -0.32 8.99 -0.16
CA CYS A 66 0.50 10.04 0.42
C CYS A 66 1.42 9.51 1.53
N PHE A 67 0.92 8.66 2.43
CA PHE A 67 1.75 8.09 3.50
C PHE A 67 2.88 7.22 2.94
N VAL A 68 2.60 6.35 1.97
CA VAL A 68 3.66 5.53 1.37
C VAL A 68 4.68 6.40 0.63
N ILE A 69 4.23 7.40 -0.13
CA ILE A 69 5.09 8.31 -0.88
C ILE A 69 6.06 9.02 0.07
N CYS A 70 5.59 9.50 1.22
CA CYS A 70 6.45 10.16 2.21
C CYS A 70 7.56 9.25 2.75
N VAL A 71 7.34 7.93 2.85
CA VAL A 71 8.34 6.99 3.39
C VAL A 71 9.24 6.34 2.33
N LEU A 72 8.87 6.37 1.05
CA LEU A 72 9.69 5.84 -0.05
C LEU A 72 11.16 6.32 -0.07
N PRO A 73 11.48 7.62 0.10
CA PRO A 73 12.88 8.04 0.11
C PRO A 73 13.67 7.45 1.29
N PHE A 74 13.03 7.27 2.45
CA PHE A 74 13.65 6.63 3.61
C PHE A 74 13.83 5.13 3.39
N MET A 75 12.86 4.48 2.74
CA MET A 75 12.96 3.07 2.34
C MET A 75 14.18 2.84 1.43
N ALA A 76 14.41 3.73 0.45
CA ALA A 76 15.58 3.68 -0.43
C ALA A 76 16.89 3.71 0.37
N TYR A 77 16.99 4.60 1.34
CA TYR A 77 18.15 4.73 2.22
C TYR A 77 18.37 3.48 3.09
N LEU A 78 17.32 2.96 3.72
CA LEU A 78 17.40 1.78 4.59
C LEU A 78 17.84 0.53 3.82
N LEU A 79 17.30 0.33 2.61
CA LEU A 79 17.66 -0.79 1.73
C LEU A 79 19.10 -0.69 1.25
N TRP A 80 19.55 0.52 0.88
CA TRP A 80 20.92 0.75 0.42
C TRP A 80 21.94 0.38 1.50
N ASN A 81 21.72 0.82 2.73
CA ASN A 81 22.62 0.58 3.86
C ASN A 81 22.47 -0.80 4.52
N LYS A 82 21.53 -1.64 4.08
CA LYS A 82 21.18 -2.92 4.75
C LYS A 82 20.97 -2.71 6.26
N SER A 83 20.19 -1.68 6.59
CA SER A 83 20.00 -1.25 7.97
C SER A 83 19.37 -2.36 8.83
N PRO A 84 19.76 -2.48 10.11
CA PRO A 84 19.11 -3.39 11.04
C PRO A 84 17.62 -3.04 11.19
N ARG A 85 16.80 -4.00 11.64
CA ARG A 85 15.36 -3.80 11.85
C ARG A 85 15.07 -2.98 13.11
N ASP A 86 15.39 -1.70 13.05
CA ASP A 86 15.11 -0.69 14.07
C ASP A 86 13.65 -0.18 14.01
N GLU A 87 13.28 0.73 14.93
CA GLU A 87 11.92 1.28 15.01
C GLU A 87 11.51 2.01 13.71
N LEU A 88 12.46 2.69 13.05
CA LEU A 88 12.22 3.39 11.78
C LEU A 88 11.92 2.41 10.64
N CYS A 89 12.71 1.35 10.52
CA CYS A 89 12.44 0.27 9.57
C CYS A 89 11.03 -0.32 9.81
N GLN A 90 10.70 -0.63 11.06
CA GLN A 90 9.40 -1.21 11.39
C GLN A 90 8.25 -0.26 11.01
N PHE A 91 8.39 1.03 11.29
CA PHE A 91 7.41 2.03 10.89
C PHE A 91 7.23 2.12 9.36
N ILE A 92 8.33 2.07 8.61
CA ILE A 92 8.31 2.12 7.15
C ILE A 92 7.71 0.83 6.55
N GLU A 93 8.04 -0.35 7.10
CA GLU A 93 7.41 -1.63 6.75
C GLU A 93 5.89 -1.58 6.99
N ALA A 94 5.47 -1.04 8.15
CA ALA A 94 4.07 -0.90 8.50
C ALA A 94 3.32 -0.04 7.48
N ILE A 95 3.83 1.16 7.17
CA ILE A 95 3.18 2.07 6.21
C ILE A 95 3.09 1.43 4.82
N TYR A 96 4.16 0.78 4.36
CA TYR A 96 4.17 0.11 3.06
C TYR A 96 3.08 -0.98 2.99
N LEU A 97 3.01 -1.83 4.02
CA LEU A 97 2.01 -2.89 4.12
C LEU A 97 0.59 -2.34 4.24
N ILE A 98 0.39 -1.32 5.09
CA ILE A 98 -0.90 -0.68 5.27
C ILE A 98 -1.39 -0.10 3.94
N ASN A 99 -0.55 0.65 3.22
CA ASN A 99 -0.91 1.19 1.92
C ASN A 99 -1.27 0.10 0.92
N MET A 100 -0.41 -0.93 0.80
CA MET A 100 -0.66 -2.05 -0.11
C MET A 100 -2.03 -2.69 0.14
N VAL A 101 -2.34 -2.99 1.40
CA VAL A 101 -3.62 -3.63 1.75
C VAL A 101 -4.77 -2.65 1.53
N VAL A 102 -4.73 -1.46 2.13
CA VAL A 102 -5.81 -0.46 2.02
C VAL A 102 -6.13 -0.16 0.55
N SER A 103 -5.12 0.09 -0.29
CA SER A 103 -5.34 0.42 -1.70
C SER A 103 -6.03 -0.71 -2.47
N ILE A 104 -5.66 -1.97 -2.24
CA ILE A 104 -6.34 -3.13 -2.84
C ILE A 104 -7.82 -3.18 -2.43
N TYR A 105 -8.11 -3.02 -1.14
CA TYR A 105 -9.50 -3.09 -0.65
C TYR A 105 -10.34 -1.93 -1.18
N ILE A 106 -9.80 -0.72 -1.19
CA ILE A 106 -10.50 0.46 -1.67
C ILE A 106 -10.80 0.36 -3.18
N ILE A 107 -9.84 -0.08 -3.99
CA ILE A 107 -10.06 -0.29 -5.44
C ILE A 107 -11.13 -1.37 -5.68
N SER A 108 -11.13 -2.44 -4.89
CA SER A 108 -12.17 -3.47 -4.94
C SER A 108 -13.54 -2.92 -4.55
N PHE A 109 -13.64 -2.11 -3.48
CA PHE A 109 -14.90 -1.46 -3.10
C PHE A 109 -15.41 -0.51 -4.17
N ILE A 110 -14.53 0.26 -4.83
CA ILE A 110 -14.90 1.10 -5.98
C ILE A 110 -15.42 0.25 -7.13
N SER A 111 -14.77 -0.87 -7.43
CA SER A 111 -15.17 -1.80 -8.50
C SER A 111 -16.54 -2.41 -8.22
N ILE A 112 -16.78 -2.86 -6.99
CA ILE A 112 -18.08 -3.41 -6.55
C ILE A 112 -19.17 -2.33 -6.60
N ASP A 113 -18.89 -1.12 -6.10
CA ASP A 113 -19.82 0.01 -6.16
C ASP A 113 -20.25 0.32 -7.60
N ARG A 114 -19.29 0.35 -8.53
CA ARG A 114 -19.55 0.55 -9.97
C ARG A 114 -20.35 -0.58 -10.57
N TYR A 115 -20.01 -1.83 -10.25
CA TYR A 115 -20.73 -3.00 -10.72
C TYR A 115 -22.21 -2.99 -10.28
N VAL A 116 -22.47 -2.75 -9.00
CA VAL A 116 -23.83 -2.69 -8.44
C VAL A 116 -24.62 -1.53 -9.05
N ALA A 117 -23.98 -0.37 -9.26
CA ALA A 117 -24.63 0.78 -9.90
C ALA A 117 -25.11 0.49 -11.33
N ILE A 118 -24.31 -0.27 -12.11
CA ILE A 118 -24.61 -0.59 -13.50
C ILE A 118 -25.64 -1.73 -13.59
N LYS A 119 -25.42 -2.84 -12.87
CA LYS A 119 -26.24 -4.04 -13.00
C LYS A 119 -27.51 -4.03 -12.16
N HIS A 120 -27.51 -3.33 -11.02
CA HIS A 120 -28.60 -3.35 -10.05
C HIS A 120 -28.98 -1.94 -9.56
N PRO A 121 -29.48 -1.05 -10.45
CA PRO A 121 -29.72 0.36 -10.12
C PRO A 121 -30.71 0.58 -8.96
N LEU A 122 -31.73 -0.28 -8.81
CA LEU A 122 -32.69 -0.21 -7.69
C LEU A 122 -32.03 -0.58 -6.35
N LYS A 123 -31.16 -1.60 -6.32
CA LYS A 123 -30.38 -1.95 -5.13
C LYS A 123 -29.34 -0.87 -4.82
N ALA A 124 -28.69 -0.32 -5.86
CA ALA A 124 -27.71 0.75 -5.74
C ALA A 124 -28.26 1.98 -5.01
N LYS A 125 -29.50 2.40 -5.32
CA LYS A 125 -30.15 3.55 -4.66
C LYS A 125 -30.30 3.37 -3.13
N THR A 126 -30.42 2.14 -2.66
CA THR A 126 -30.64 1.82 -1.22
C THR A 126 -29.33 1.51 -0.50
N PHE A 127 -28.38 0.87 -1.17
CA PHE A 127 -27.10 0.47 -0.59
C PHE A 127 -26.04 1.57 -0.60
N ARG A 128 -26.03 2.44 -1.62
CA ARG A 128 -25.02 3.49 -1.77
C ARG A 128 -25.34 4.64 -0.81
N SER A 129 -24.49 4.79 0.20
CA SER A 129 -24.49 5.94 1.10
C SER A 129 -23.05 6.30 1.45
N PRO A 130 -22.66 7.57 1.39
CA PRO A 130 -21.30 7.99 1.71
C PRO A 130 -20.92 7.71 3.17
N SER A 131 -21.90 7.69 4.09
CA SER A 131 -21.66 7.34 5.50
C SER A 131 -21.30 5.86 5.64
N LYS A 132 -21.94 4.97 4.88
CA LYS A 132 -21.58 3.54 4.85
C LYS A 132 -20.19 3.33 4.27
N ALA A 133 -19.85 4.05 3.20
CA ALA A 133 -18.50 4.03 2.62
C ALA A 133 -17.44 4.49 3.64
N ALA A 134 -17.72 5.56 4.39
CA ALA A 134 -16.81 6.05 5.44
C ALA A 134 -16.64 5.04 6.57
N LEU A 135 -17.72 4.38 7.00
CA LEU A 135 -17.67 3.31 7.99
C LEU A 135 -16.81 2.13 7.50
N LEU A 136 -17.01 1.67 6.26
CA LEU A 136 -16.23 0.59 5.66
C LEU A 136 -14.73 0.93 5.60
N CYS A 137 -14.40 2.15 5.17
CA CYS A 137 -13.01 2.63 5.18
C CYS A 137 -12.45 2.63 6.62
N GLY A 138 -13.20 3.16 7.59
CA GLY A 138 -12.76 3.21 8.98
C GLY A 138 -12.48 1.81 9.56
N LEU A 139 -13.37 0.86 9.31
CA LEU A 139 -13.18 -0.55 9.72
C LEU A 139 -11.96 -1.16 9.06
N LEU A 140 -11.76 -0.91 7.76
CA LEU A 140 -10.58 -1.35 7.03
C LEU A 140 -9.29 -0.80 7.65
N TRP A 141 -9.23 0.50 7.96
CA TRP A 141 -8.06 1.10 8.61
C TRP A 141 -7.74 0.44 9.95
N VAL A 142 -8.74 0.28 10.83
CA VAL A 142 -8.56 -0.36 12.13
C VAL A 142 -8.06 -1.79 11.98
N PHE A 143 -8.65 -2.54 11.05
CA PHE A 143 -8.28 -3.92 10.78
C PHE A 143 -6.84 -4.06 10.30
N VAL A 144 -6.43 -3.24 9.32
CA VAL A 144 -5.10 -3.28 8.75
C VAL A 144 -4.04 -2.79 9.74
N ILE A 145 -4.32 -1.75 10.52
CA ILE A 145 -3.41 -1.28 11.59
C ILE A 145 -3.24 -2.36 12.66
N THR A 146 -4.34 -2.96 13.12
CA THR A 146 -4.28 -4.04 14.12
C THR A 146 -3.50 -5.23 13.58
N GLY A 147 -3.80 -5.69 12.37
CA GLY A 147 -3.08 -6.77 11.70
C GLY A 147 -1.59 -6.47 11.54
N SER A 148 -1.24 -5.26 11.12
CA SER A 148 0.15 -4.80 11.01
C SER A 148 0.86 -4.85 12.36
N THR A 149 0.26 -4.32 13.43
CA THR A 149 0.88 -4.35 14.78
C THR A 149 1.07 -5.77 15.33
N LEU A 150 0.11 -6.66 15.09
CA LEU A 150 0.23 -8.08 15.47
C LEU A 150 1.35 -8.77 14.70
N GLN A 151 1.42 -8.53 13.39
CA GLN A 151 2.48 -9.03 12.53
C GLN A 151 3.85 -8.51 12.98
N HIS A 152 3.96 -7.22 13.36
CA HIS A 152 5.19 -6.65 13.90
C HIS A 152 5.68 -7.39 15.14
N ARG A 153 4.77 -7.71 16.06
CA ARG A 153 5.10 -8.44 17.29
C ARG A 153 5.53 -9.89 17.06
N GLN A 154 5.03 -10.51 16.00
CA GLN A 154 5.31 -11.92 15.70
C GLN A 154 6.53 -12.11 14.79
N ARG A 155 7.07 -11.03 14.22
CA ARG A 155 8.17 -11.09 13.25
C ARG A 155 9.55 -11.01 13.92
N ASP A 156 10.27 -12.13 13.91
CA ASP A 156 11.68 -12.20 14.27
C ASP A 156 12.57 -12.08 13.01
N ALA A 157 12.63 -10.88 12.43
CA ALA A 157 13.47 -10.57 11.27
C ALA A 157 14.71 -9.76 11.67
N ALA A 158 15.90 -10.19 11.24
CA ALA A 158 17.17 -9.53 11.54
C ALA A 158 17.40 -8.25 10.70
N PHE A 159 16.93 -8.24 9.45
CA PHE A 159 17.10 -7.13 8.52
C PHE A 159 15.78 -6.53 8.06
N CYS A 160 15.83 -5.25 7.69
CA CYS A 160 14.68 -4.55 7.13
C CYS A 160 14.22 -5.14 5.79
N PHE A 161 12.90 -5.27 5.59
CA PHE A 161 12.29 -5.83 4.39
C PHE A 161 12.74 -7.25 4.03
N GLN A 162 13.27 -8.00 5.00
CA GLN A 162 13.58 -9.41 4.79
C GLN A 162 12.28 -10.16 4.47
N LYS A 163 12.25 -10.83 3.31
CA LYS A 163 11.06 -11.55 2.84
C LYS A 163 10.98 -12.89 3.57
N ASP A 164 10.14 -12.97 4.59
CA ASP A 164 9.84 -14.24 5.26
C ASP A 164 8.81 -15.04 4.47
N THR A 165 8.97 -16.36 4.45
CA THR A 165 8.07 -17.34 3.81
C THR A 165 6.64 -17.34 4.38
N THR A 166 6.40 -16.59 5.47
CA THR A 166 5.12 -16.35 6.15
C THR A 166 4.15 -15.47 5.36
N THR A 167 4.11 -15.67 4.05
CA THR A 167 3.11 -15.21 3.07
C THR A 167 1.68 -15.66 3.39
N SER A 168 1.47 -16.40 4.49
CA SER A 168 0.19 -17.01 4.89
C SER A 168 -0.81 -16.00 5.50
N ALA A 169 -0.35 -14.92 6.15
CA ALA A 169 -1.26 -13.97 6.79
C ALA A 169 -1.98 -13.04 5.78
N ALA A 170 -1.28 -12.58 4.74
CA ALA A 170 -1.88 -11.72 3.71
C ALA A 170 -2.99 -12.42 2.92
N MET A 171 -2.89 -13.74 2.72
CA MET A 171 -3.92 -14.57 2.09
C MET A 171 -5.18 -14.74 2.97
N ASN A 172 -5.06 -14.70 4.29
CA ASN A 172 -6.19 -14.78 5.22
C ASN A 172 -6.95 -13.47 5.40
N LEU A 173 -6.36 -12.33 5.00
CA LEU A 173 -7.09 -11.06 4.98
C LEU A 173 -8.02 -11.03 3.77
N LEU A 174 -7.53 -11.40 2.59
CA LEU A 174 -8.27 -11.43 1.32
C LEU A 174 -9.59 -12.22 1.38
N SER A 175 -9.69 -13.24 2.24
CA SER A 175 -10.90 -14.04 2.40
C SER A 175 -12.08 -13.28 3.03
N ILE A 176 -11.87 -12.11 3.65
CA ILE A 176 -12.99 -11.30 4.19
C ILE A 176 -13.81 -10.66 3.06
N PHE A 177 -13.24 -10.45 1.85
CA PHE A 177 -14.03 -10.03 0.68
C PHE A 177 -15.15 -11.03 0.33
N PHE A 178 -14.96 -12.31 0.64
CA PHE A 178 -15.98 -13.34 0.44
C PHE A 178 -17.05 -13.40 1.53
N VAL A 179 -16.86 -12.74 2.68
CA VAL A 179 -17.83 -12.77 3.79
C VAL A 179 -18.94 -11.72 3.60
N PHE A 180 -18.74 -10.71 2.76
CA PHE A 180 -19.71 -9.63 2.51
C PHE A 180 -20.39 -9.67 1.12
N THR A 181 -20.27 -10.78 0.37
CA THR A 181 -21.09 -11.06 -0.82
C THR A 181 -21.93 -12.30 -0.58
#